data_AF-A0A1I9XUY2-F1
#
_entry.id   AF-A0A1I9XUY2-F1
#
_cell.length_a   1.000
_cell.length_b   1.000
_cell.length_c   1.000
_cell.angle_alpha   90.00
_cell.angle_beta   90.00
_cell.angle_gamma   90.00
#
_symmetry.space_group_name_H-M   'P 1'
#
loop_
_entity.id
_entity.type
_entity.pdbx_description
1 polymer ?
#
loop_
_entity_poly.entity_id
_entity_poly.type
_entity_poly.pdbx_seq_one_letter_code
_entity_poly.pdbx_strand_id
1 'polypeptide(L)'
;MMPVLPGTNPIHIAAALQEYQQQINAALTKIGTVHFARFTLLDRSQANLLPNAKSAGPSDTLVIGVITEYDGNFNSYIEDFVAQLGQVFDALLQFVEGGKPLIPVANHVSAFEAFITANDAAQHAPNIGLYSAYPQTVQKILASVRT
;
A
#
# COMPACT_ATOMS: atom_id res chain seq x y z
N MET A 1 -3.88 4.73 -2.44
CA MET A 1 -3.10 5.03 -3.67
C MET A 1 -2.04 6.06 -3.31
N MET A 2 -0.90 6.11 -3.97
CA MET A 2 0.17 7.05 -3.61
C MET A 2 0.73 7.69 -4.88
N PRO A 3 0.43 8.97 -5.15
CA PRO A 3 0.93 9.65 -6.35
C PRO A 3 2.46 9.71 -6.32
N VAL A 4 3.08 9.41 -7.45
CA VAL A 4 4.54 9.41 -7.59
C VAL A 4 5.01 10.80 -8.03
N LEU A 5 6.17 11.22 -7.54
CA LEU A 5 6.82 12.47 -7.91
C LEU A 5 6.93 12.61 -9.44
N PRO A 6 6.62 13.78 -10.03
CA PRO A 6 6.77 14.02 -11.45
C PRO A 6 8.21 13.77 -11.92
N GLY A 7 8.34 13.26 -13.14
CA GLY A 7 9.63 12.93 -13.76
C GLY A 7 10.29 11.65 -13.20
N THR A 8 9.60 10.87 -12.37
CA THR A 8 10.15 9.62 -11.84
C THR A 8 10.22 8.57 -12.94
N ASN A 9 11.36 7.89 -13.06
CA ASN A 9 11.48 6.74 -13.95
C ASN A 9 10.84 5.51 -13.28
N PRO A 10 9.87 4.84 -13.91
CA PRO A 10 9.19 3.68 -13.31
C PRO A 10 10.13 2.50 -13.01
N ILE A 11 11.30 2.42 -13.67
CA ILE A 11 12.30 1.38 -13.42
C ILE A 11 12.82 1.43 -11.98
N HIS A 12 13.01 2.62 -11.40
CA HIS A 12 13.53 2.72 -10.03
C HIS A 12 12.52 2.21 -9.00
N ILE A 13 11.23 2.46 -9.23
CA ILE A 13 10.16 1.96 -8.36
C ILE A 13 10.02 0.44 -8.53
N ALA A 14 10.04 -0.05 -9.76
CA ALA A 14 9.98 -1.48 -10.04
C ALA A 14 11.17 -2.24 -9.42
N ALA A 15 12.37 -1.66 -9.48
CA ALA A 15 13.56 -2.22 -8.85
C ALA A 15 13.41 -2.29 -7.32
N ALA A 16 12.92 -1.23 -6.67
CA ALA A 16 12.65 -1.23 -5.23
C ALA A 16 11.61 -2.31 -4.86
N LEU A 17 10.50 -2.40 -5.59
CA LEU A 17 9.49 -3.44 -5.36
C LEU A 17 10.06 -4.86 -5.52
N GLN A 18 10.92 -5.07 -6.53
CA GLN A 18 11.57 -6.35 -6.76
C GLN A 18 12.58 -6.68 -5.64
N GLU A 19 13.36 -5.72 -5.19
CA GLU A 19 14.31 -5.86 -4.08
C GLU A 19 13.61 -6.31 -2.79
N TYR A 20 12.48 -5.68 -2.46
CA TYR A 20 11.72 -5.98 -1.24
C TYR A 20 10.70 -7.12 -1.40
N GLN A 21 10.54 -7.73 -2.59
CA GLN A 21 9.48 -8.71 -2.85
C GLN A 21 9.49 -9.89 -1.86
N GLN A 22 10.67 -10.41 -1.50
CA GLN A 22 10.78 -11.51 -0.55
C GLN A 22 10.35 -11.09 0.86
N GLN A 23 10.78 -9.90 1.31
CA GLN A 23 10.38 -9.34 2.60
C GLN A 23 8.89 -9.05 2.65
N ILE A 24 8.31 -8.51 1.56
CA ILE A 24 6.88 -8.29 1.42
C ILE A 24 6.13 -9.62 1.60
N ASN A 25 6.49 -10.63 0.82
CA ASN A 25 5.83 -11.95 0.89
C ASN A 25 5.94 -12.56 2.29
N ALA A 26 7.10 -12.47 2.93
CA ALA A 26 7.30 -13.01 4.27
C ALA A 26 6.47 -12.25 5.33
N ALA A 27 6.42 -10.92 5.26
CA ALA A 27 5.63 -10.11 6.19
C ALA A 27 4.13 -10.37 6.07
N LEU A 28 3.60 -10.50 4.85
CA LEU A 28 2.16 -10.74 4.63
C LEU A 28 1.67 -12.07 5.21
N THR A 29 2.55 -13.05 5.42
CA THR A 29 2.19 -14.30 6.12
C THR A 29 2.08 -14.17 7.64
N LYS A 30 2.56 -13.06 8.21
CA LYS A 30 2.61 -12.82 9.66
C LYS A 30 1.55 -11.84 10.15
N ILE A 31 1.01 -11.00 9.26
CA ILE A 31 0.03 -9.97 9.61
C ILE A 31 -1.34 -10.63 9.74
N GLY A 32 -1.77 -10.88 10.97
CA GLY A 32 -2.99 -11.66 11.25
C GLY A 32 -4.30 -10.99 10.83
N THR A 33 -4.27 -9.72 10.46
CA THR A 33 -5.41 -8.94 9.97
C THR A 33 -5.57 -8.99 8.45
N VAL A 34 -4.57 -9.49 7.69
CA VAL A 34 -4.53 -9.36 6.23
C VAL A 34 -4.69 -10.71 5.54
N HIS A 35 -5.65 -10.79 4.63
CA HIS A 35 -5.91 -11.98 3.79
C HIS A 35 -5.10 -11.92 2.51
N PHE A 36 -4.96 -10.73 1.95
CA PHE A 36 -4.25 -10.47 0.72
C PHE A 36 -3.70 -9.05 0.72
N ALA A 37 -2.48 -8.88 0.22
CA ALA A 37 -2.04 -7.57 -0.21
C ALA A 37 -1.07 -7.67 -1.39
N ARG A 38 -1.11 -6.65 -2.25
CA ARG A 38 -0.18 -6.51 -3.36
C ARG A 38 0.19 -5.05 -3.57
N PHE A 39 1.49 -4.80 -3.63
CA PHE A 39 2.04 -3.54 -4.11
C PHE A 39 2.06 -3.55 -5.63
N THR A 40 1.62 -2.46 -6.25
CA THR A 40 1.52 -2.34 -7.71
C THR A 40 1.96 -0.96 -8.16
N LEU A 41 2.65 -0.89 -9.30
CA LEU A 41 2.95 0.36 -9.97
C LEU A 41 1.97 0.51 -11.14
N LEU A 42 1.31 1.65 -11.19
CA LEU A 42 0.30 1.98 -12.19
C LEU A 42 0.72 3.24 -12.96
N ASP A 43 0.33 3.32 -14.22
CA ASP A 43 0.52 4.49 -15.07
C ASP A 43 -0.84 4.98 -15.60
N ARG A 44 -1.30 6.13 -15.11
CA ARG A 44 -2.61 6.70 -15.49
C ARG A 44 -2.70 7.14 -16.95
N SER A 45 -1.58 7.26 -17.65
CA SER A 45 -1.56 7.58 -19.09
C SER A 45 -1.90 6.37 -19.96
N GLN A 46 -1.79 5.15 -19.43
CA GLN A 46 -1.97 3.92 -20.17
C GLN A 46 -3.38 3.37 -19.95
N ALA A 47 -4.05 2.96 -21.03
CA ALA A 47 -5.44 2.47 -20.97
C ALA A 47 -5.61 1.23 -20.06
N ASN A 48 -4.56 0.40 -19.93
CA ASN A 48 -4.55 -0.78 -19.05
C ASN A 48 -3.83 -0.53 -17.71
N LEU A 49 -3.44 0.72 -17.43
CA LEU A 49 -2.71 1.16 -16.25
C LEU A 49 -1.33 0.51 -16.03
N LEU A 50 -0.81 -0.26 -16.99
CA LEU A 50 0.52 -0.86 -16.88
C LEU A 50 1.57 0.11 -17.41
N PRO A 51 2.64 0.42 -16.65
CA PRO A 51 3.75 1.20 -17.18
C PRO A 51 4.31 0.54 -18.45
N ASN A 52 4.56 1.34 -19.49
CA ASN A 52 5.14 0.81 -20.72
C ASN A 52 6.63 0.47 -20.52
N ALA A 53 6.90 -0.82 -20.31
CA ALA A 53 8.25 -1.34 -20.10
C ALA A 53 9.23 -1.08 -21.27
N LYS A 54 8.73 -0.81 -22.48
CA LYS A 54 9.56 -0.57 -23.67
C LYS A 54 9.92 0.90 -23.87
N SER A 55 9.30 1.82 -23.13
CA SER A 55 9.48 3.26 -23.27
C SER A 55 9.76 3.96 -21.94
N ALA A 56 10.29 3.24 -20.95
CA ALA A 56 10.44 3.71 -19.57
C ALA A 56 11.47 4.85 -19.43
N GLY A 57 11.06 6.05 -19.84
CA GLY A 57 11.60 7.33 -19.42
C GLY A 57 10.83 7.88 -18.22
N PRO A 58 11.18 9.10 -17.77
CA PRO A 58 10.44 9.86 -16.76
C PRO A 58 8.93 9.91 -17.06
N SER A 59 8.09 9.79 -16.03
CA SER A 59 6.63 9.91 -16.14
C SER A 59 6.05 10.72 -14.98
N ASP A 60 5.02 11.50 -15.30
CA ASP A 60 4.26 12.34 -14.36
C ASP A 60 2.92 11.69 -13.95
N THR A 61 2.63 10.51 -14.49
CA THR A 61 1.32 9.86 -14.36
C THR A 61 1.35 8.60 -13.50
N LEU A 62 2.51 8.31 -12.90
CA LEU A 62 2.73 7.11 -12.08
C LEU A 62 2.02 7.19 -10.72
N VAL A 63 1.55 6.04 -10.25
CA VAL A 63 0.94 5.86 -8.93
C VAL A 63 1.39 4.53 -8.35
N ILE A 64 1.81 4.52 -7.08
CA ILE A 64 2.03 3.29 -6.32
C ILE A 64 0.72 2.93 -5.62
N GLY A 65 0.19 1.76 -5.89
CA GLY A 65 -1.00 1.20 -5.25
C GLY A 65 -0.66 0.11 -4.25
N VAL A 66 -1.43 0.03 -3.17
CA VAL A 66 -1.53 -1.17 -2.33
C VAL A 66 -2.98 -1.64 -2.44
N ILE A 67 -3.18 -2.81 -3.01
CA ILE A 67 -4.49 -3.48 -3.03
C ILE A 67 -4.48 -4.45 -1.86
N THR A 68 -5.44 -4.33 -0.95
CA THR A 68 -5.46 -5.14 0.27
C THR A 68 -6.87 -5.61 0.61
N GLU A 69 -6.95 -6.83 1.13
CA GLU A 69 -8.11 -7.38 1.82
C GLU A 69 -7.69 -7.66 3.25
N TYR A 70 -8.40 -7.07 4.21
CA TYR A 70 -8.10 -7.19 5.63
C TYR A 70 -9.38 -7.12 6.46
N ASP A 71 -9.29 -7.58 7.70
CA ASP A 71 -10.34 -7.46 8.71
C ASP A 71 -9.99 -6.42 9.77
N GLY A 72 -11.02 -5.95 10.47
CA GLY A 72 -10.88 -5.10 11.64
C GLY A 72 -10.82 -3.62 11.28
N ASN A 73 -10.21 -2.85 12.18
CA ASN A 73 -10.11 -1.40 12.05
C ASN A 73 -8.98 -1.01 11.09
N PHE A 74 -9.23 0.00 10.24
CA PHE A 74 -8.27 0.52 9.27
C PHE A 74 -6.94 0.94 9.92
N ASN A 75 -6.96 1.69 11.02
CA ASN A 75 -5.74 2.18 11.67
C ASN A 75 -4.93 1.03 12.26
N SER A 76 -5.57 0.09 12.97
CA SER A 76 -4.89 -1.10 13.49
C SER A 76 -4.25 -1.94 12.38
N TYR A 77 -4.91 -2.05 11.23
CA TYR A 77 -4.34 -2.67 10.03
C TYR A 77 -3.08 -1.92 9.54
N ILE A 78 -3.12 -0.59 9.46
CA ILE A 78 -1.98 0.23 9.04
C ILE A 78 -0.81 0.12 10.04
N GLU A 79 -1.08 0.12 11.35
CA GLU A 79 -0.09 -0.07 12.40
C GLU A 79 0.65 -1.40 12.24
N ASP A 80 -0.09 -2.51 12.07
CA ASP A 80 0.48 -3.84 11.82
C ASP A 80 1.33 -3.86 10.54
N PHE A 81 0.85 -3.19 9.49
CA PHE A 81 1.57 -3.04 8.23
C PHE A 81 2.90 -2.31 8.42
N VAL A 82 2.89 -1.16 9.09
CA VAL A 82 4.11 -0.38 9.36
C VAL A 82 5.08 -1.17 10.23
N ALA A 83 4.59 -1.90 11.23
CA ALA A 83 5.45 -2.71 12.10
C ALA A 83 6.21 -3.81 11.33
N GLN A 84 5.61 -4.39 10.29
CA GLN A 84 6.23 -5.48 9.51
C GLN A 84 6.93 -4.99 8.23
N LEU A 85 6.43 -3.92 7.61
CA LEU A 85 6.80 -3.42 6.28
C LEU A 85 7.38 -2.00 6.31
N GLY A 86 7.72 -1.45 7.48
CA GLY A 86 8.20 -0.08 7.60
C GLY A 86 9.34 0.28 6.63
N GLN A 87 10.34 -0.59 6.50
CA GLN A 87 11.44 -0.39 5.54
C GLN A 87 11.00 -0.41 4.08
N VAL A 88 10.00 -1.22 3.74
CA VAL A 88 9.42 -1.27 2.38
C VAL A 88 8.70 0.04 2.09
N PHE A 89 7.93 0.54 3.05
CA PHE A 89 7.28 1.85 2.93
C PHE A 89 8.31 2.98 2.85
N ASP A 90 9.36 2.96 3.66
CA ASP A 90 10.44 3.95 3.60
C ASP A 90 11.09 4.00 2.22
N ALA A 91 11.35 2.84 1.60
CA ALA A 91 11.89 2.76 0.25
C ALA A 91 10.92 3.32 -0.81
N LEU A 92 9.63 3.02 -0.70
CA LEU A 92 8.62 3.47 -1.67
C LEU A 92 8.27 4.96 -1.50
N LEU A 93 8.21 5.46 -0.26
CA LEU A 93 7.86 6.85 0.07
C LEU A 93 8.87 7.86 -0.48
N GLN A 94 10.10 7.44 -0.80
CA GLN A 94 11.08 8.29 -1.49
C GLN A 94 10.60 8.75 -2.87
N PHE A 95 9.74 7.96 -3.52
CA PHE A 95 9.18 8.24 -4.84
C PHE A 95 7.82 8.94 -4.78
N VAL A 96 7.22 9.08 -3.60
CA VAL A 96 5.83 9.53 -3.42
C VAL A 96 5.77 11.03 -3.15
N GLU A 97 4.83 11.71 -3.80
CA GLU A 97 4.52 13.11 -3.50
C GLU A 97 4.09 13.25 -2.03
N GLY A 98 4.78 14.11 -1.28
CA GLY A 98 4.53 14.25 0.17
C GLY A 98 5.02 13.07 1.02
N GLY A 99 5.71 12.08 0.44
CA GLY A 99 6.19 10.90 1.17
C GLY A 99 7.42 11.16 2.03
N LYS A 100 8.34 12.05 1.61
CA LYS A 100 9.61 12.33 2.32
C LYS A 100 9.45 12.64 3.83
N PRO A 101 8.53 13.52 4.27
CA PRO A 101 8.34 13.82 5.69
C PRO A 101 7.82 12.64 6.53
N LEU A 102 7.36 11.56 5.90
CA LEU A 102 6.86 10.37 6.56
C LEU A 102 7.97 9.35 6.82
N ILE A 103 9.20 9.58 6.35
CA ILE A 103 10.32 8.64 6.49
C ILE A 103 11.18 9.03 7.72
N PRO A 104 11.48 8.11 8.67
CA PRO A 104 11.05 6.70 8.69
C PRO A 104 9.61 6.53 9.19
N VAL A 105 8.82 5.74 8.48
CA VAL A 105 7.37 5.61 8.71
C VAL A 105 7.04 5.07 10.10
N ALA A 106 7.91 4.24 10.66
CA ALA A 106 7.78 3.71 12.02
C ALA A 106 7.76 4.82 13.10
N ASN A 107 8.36 5.98 12.84
CA ASN A 107 8.35 7.12 13.75
C ASN A 107 7.23 8.13 13.44
N HIS A 108 6.49 7.91 12.35
CA HIS A 108 5.49 8.83 11.82
C HIS A 108 4.15 8.15 11.53
N VAL A 109 3.81 7.08 12.27
CA VAL A 109 2.63 6.22 12.04
C VAL A 109 1.34 7.04 11.90
N SER A 110 1.05 7.94 12.83
CA SER A 110 -0.18 8.76 12.76
C SER A 110 -0.22 9.69 11.54
N ALA A 111 0.92 10.26 11.13
CA ALA A 111 0.99 11.08 9.92
C ALA A 111 0.83 10.22 8.66
N PHE A 112 1.37 9.01 8.68
CA PHE A 112 1.21 8.04 7.61
C PHE A 112 -0.22 7.53 7.49
N GLU A 113 -0.90 7.23 8.61
CA GLU A 113 -2.34 6.90 8.62
C GLU A 113 -3.16 8.01 7.96
N ALA A 114 -2.96 9.27 8.38
CA ALA A 114 -3.66 10.40 7.78
C ALA A 114 -3.38 10.52 6.27
N PHE A 115 -2.14 10.29 5.85
CA PHE A 115 -1.76 10.26 4.45
C PHE A 115 -2.48 9.13 3.67
N ILE A 116 -2.50 7.91 4.18
CA ILE A 116 -3.16 6.79 3.49
C ILE A 116 -4.68 6.97 3.49
N THR A 117 -5.30 7.45 4.58
CA THR A 117 -6.73 7.79 4.62
C THR A 117 -7.09 8.82 3.55
N ALA A 118 -6.30 9.88 3.42
CA ALA A 118 -6.52 10.91 2.40
C ALA A 118 -6.38 10.38 0.96
N ASN A 119 -5.64 9.28 0.77
CA ASN A 119 -5.44 8.67 -0.53
C ASN A 119 -6.11 7.28 -0.68
N ASP A 120 -7.01 6.90 0.22
CA ASP A 120 -7.71 5.62 0.16
C ASP A 120 -8.80 5.67 -0.91
N ALA A 121 -8.58 5.01 -2.04
CA ALA A 121 -9.50 4.99 -3.16
C ALA A 121 -10.88 4.41 -2.80
N ALA A 122 -10.98 3.57 -1.76
CA ALA A 122 -12.24 2.98 -1.31
C ALA A 122 -13.15 4.00 -0.60
N GLN A 123 -12.57 5.05 -0.01
CA GLN A 123 -13.31 6.12 0.70
C GLN A 123 -13.71 7.27 -0.22
N HIS A 124 -13.45 7.18 -1.52
CA HIS A 124 -13.74 8.23 -2.50
C HIS A 124 -14.74 7.75 -3.54
N ALA A 125 -15.63 8.65 -3.99
CA ALA A 125 -16.58 8.33 -5.06
C ALA A 125 -15.81 7.96 -6.35
N PRO A 126 -16.29 6.96 -7.13
CA PRO A 126 -17.55 6.23 -6.98
C PRO A 126 -17.45 4.97 -6.09
N ASN A 127 -16.34 4.74 -5.40
CA ASN A 127 -16.07 3.48 -4.70
C ASN A 127 -16.64 3.40 -3.28
N ILE A 128 -17.22 4.49 -2.78
CA ILE A 128 -17.82 4.54 -1.44
C ILE A 128 -18.85 3.42 -1.31
N GLY A 129 -18.67 2.57 -0.31
CA GLY A 129 -19.56 1.43 -0.02
C GLY A 129 -19.24 0.14 -0.79
N LEU A 130 -18.24 0.13 -1.69
CA LEU A 130 -17.80 -1.09 -2.35
C LEU A 130 -16.86 -1.93 -1.48
N TYR A 131 -16.16 -1.29 -0.55
CA TYR A 131 -15.27 -1.95 0.40
C TYR A 131 -15.94 -2.10 1.77
N SER A 132 -15.76 -3.27 2.39
CA SER A 132 -16.13 -3.53 3.78
C SER A 132 -15.15 -4.53 4.39
N ALA A 133 -14.76 -4.28 5.64
CA ALA A 133 -14.05 -5.24 6.49
C ALA A 133 -14.99 -5.80 7.55
N TYR A 134 -14.75 -7.02 8.03
CA TYR A 134 -15.43 -7.49 9.23
C TYR A 134 -14.94 -6.69 10.44
N PRO A 135 -15.83 -6.32 11.39
CA PRO A 135 -15.39 -5.65 12.62
C PRO A 135 -14.42 -6.51 13.46
N GLN A 136 -14.52 -7.83 13.37
CA GLN A 136 -13.66 -8.79 14.06
C GLN A 136 -12.64 -9.39 13.10
N THR A 137 -11.43 -9.67 13.58
CA THR A 137 -10.40 -10.36 12.79
C THR A 137 -10.76 -11.83 12.56
N VAL A 138 -10.27 -12.42 11.47
CA VAL A 138 -10.42 -13.88 11.20
C VAL A 138 -10.02 -14.72 12.41
N GLN A 139 -8.98 -14.35 13.15
CA GLN A 139 -8.58 -15.09 14.36
C GLN A 139 -9.66 -15.07 15.45
N LYS A 140 -10.31 -13.92 15.67
CA LYS A 140 -11.43 -13.79 16.63
C LYS A 140 -12.66 -14.54 16.15
N ILE A 141 -12.95 -14.49 14.85
CA ILE A 141 -14.06 -15.25 14.24
C ILE A 141 -13.81 -16.76 14.40
N LEU A 142 -12.60 -17.26 14.08
CA LEU A 142 -12.24 -18.68 14.24
C LEU A 142 -12.35 -19.14 15.69
N ALA A 143 -11.92 -18.32 16.65
CA ALA A 143 -12.03 -18.64 18.06
C ALA A 143 -13.50 -18.75 18.52
N SER A 144 -14.41 -17.96 17.92
CA SER A 144 -15.83 -17.93 18.32
C SER A 144 -16.65 -19.16 17.91
N VAL A 145 -16.20 -19.93 16.91
CA VAL A 145 -16.92 -21.10 16.37
C VAL A 145 -16.35 -22.45 16.83
N ARG A 146 -15.32 -22.44 17.68
CA ARG A 146 -14.66 -23.64 18.22
C ARG A 146 -15.17 -24.05 19.61
N THR A 147 -16.32 -23.53 20.04
CA THR A 147 -17.05 -23.98 21.24
C THR A 147 -17.80 -25.27 20.97
#